data_AF-A0A4Y8C294-F1
#
_entry.id   AF-A0A4Y8C294-F1
#
_cell.length_a   1.000
_cell.length_b   1.000
_cell.length_c   1.000
_cell.angle_alpha   90.00
_cell.angle_beta   90.00
_cell.angle_gamma   90.00
#
_symmetry.space_group_name_H-M   'P 1'
#
loop_
_entity.id
_entity.type
_entity.pdbx_description
1 polymer ?
#
loop_
_entity_poly.entity_id
_entity_poly.type
_entity_poly.pdbx_seq_one_letter_code
_entity_poly.pdbx_strand_id
1 'polypeptide(L)' 'TNFDLLITSGGASVGEADFMEKALDELGFTPLFKGLKARPARPTKLYRKGKNFVLILPGNPMAAYLSCFIFAKKII' A
#
# COMPACT_ATOMS: atom_id res chain seq x y z
N THR A 1 0.98 11.42 14.35
CA THR A 1 0.67 11.52 12.90
C THR A 1 -0.83 11.71 12.75
N ASN A 2 -1.28 12.68 11.95
CA ASN A 2 -2.69 13.08 11.87
C ASN A 2 -3.34 12.57 10.57
N PHE A 3 -3.55 11.25 10.45
CA PHE A 3 -4.26 10.63 9.33
C PHE A 3 -4.82 9.27 9.76
N ASP A 4 -5.96 8.84 9.22
CA ASP A 4 -6.44 7.46 9.41
C ASP A 4 -5.94 6.53 8.30
N LEU A 5 -5.86 7.03 7.07
CA LEU A 5 -5.39 6.30 5.90
C LEU A 5 -4.47 7.18 5.05
N LEU A 6 -3.25 6.70 4.80
CA LEU A 6 -2.32 7.24 3.81
C LEU A 6 -2.39 6.37 2.55
N ILE A 7 -2.54 6.99 1.37
CA ILE A 7 -2.56 6.29 0.08
C ILE A 7 -1.44 6.84 -0.79
N THR A 8 -0.64 5.97 -1.40
CA THR A 8 0.35 6.37 -2.41
C THR A 8 -0.13 5.96 -3.81
N SER A 9 0.12 6.75 -4.84
CA SER A 9 -0.19 6.42 -6.24
C SER A 9 0.89 5.57 -6.94
N GLY A 10 1.88 5.10 -6.18
CA GLY A 10 3.06 4.38 -6.65
C GLY A 10 3.94 3.90 -5.50
N GLY A 11 5.03 3.21 -5.82
CA GLY A 11 5.99 2.69 -4.82
C GLY A 11 5.69 1.27 -4.32
N ALA A 12 4.68 0.59 -4.87
CA ALA A 12 4.38 -0.81 -4.53
C ALA A 12 5.22 -1.83 -5.30
N SER A 13 6.04 -1.40 -6.27
CA SER A 13 6.81 -2.29 -7.13
C SER A 13 7.87 -3.06 -6.33
N VAL A 14 7.98 -4.36 -6.62
CA VAL A 14 9.08 -5.21 -6.18
C VAL A 14 10.31 -4.90 -7.03
N GLY A 15 11.25 -4.15 -6.49
CA GLY A 15 12.51 -3.79 -7.16
C GLY A 15 13.60 -3.49 -6.13
N GLU A 16 14.81 -3.20 -6.58
CA GLU A 16 16.00 -2.98 -5.73
C GLU A 16 15.84 -1.83 -4.71
N ALA A 17 14.79 -1.04 -4.85
CA ALA A 17 14.47 0.14 -4.06
C ALA A 17 13.16 -0.03 -3.26
N ASP A 18 13.04 -1.08 -2.43
CA ASP A 18 11.92 -1.27 -1.47
C ASP A 18 12.04 -0.30 -0.26
N PHE A 19 12.32 0.98 -0.53
CA PHE A 19 12.50 2.03 0.48
C PHE A 19 11.24 2.26 1.31
N MET A 20 10.07 2.13 0.69
CA MET A 20 8.79 2.29 1.38
C MET A 20 8.58 1.21 2.45
N GLU A 21 8.99 -0.02 2.17
CA GLU A 21 8.89 -1.13 3.11
C GLU A 21 9.83 -0.92 4.29
N LYS A 22 11.11 -0.60 4.03
CA LYS A 22 12.08 -0.28 5.09
C LYS A 22 11.62 0.89 5.96
N ALA A 23 11.14 1.98 5.34
CA ALA A 23 10.68 3.15 6.08
C ALA A 23 9.45 2.83 6.95
N LEU A 24 8.52 2.00 6.46
CA LEU A 24 7.35 1.58 7.23
C LEU A 24 7.74 0.66 8.39
N ASP A 25 8.66 -0.27 8.15
CA ASP A 25 9.18 -1.15 9.19
C ASP A 25 9.89 -0.34 10.30
N GLU A 26 10.76 0.62 9.94
CA GLU A 26 11.42 1.54 10.88
C GLU A 26 10.44 2.43 11.65
N LEU A 27 9.34 2.85 11.00
CA LEU A 27 8.26 3.59 11.63
C LEU A 27 7.33 2.70 12.47
N GLY A 28 7.57 1.39 12.55
CA GLY A 28 6.79 0.44 13.36
C GLY A 28 5.42 0.12 12.78
N PHE A 29 5.26 0.22 11.46
CA PHE A 29 4.10 -0.32 10.77
C PHE A 29 4.29 -1.81 10.52
N THR A 30 3.20 -2.57 10.60
CA THR A 30 3.21 -4.00 10.29
C THR A 30 2.45 -4.26 8.98
N PRO A 31 2.93 -5.17 8.13
CA PRO A 31 2.26 -5.53 6.89
C PRO A 31 0.98 -6.35 7.19
N LEU A 32 -0.14 -5.95 6.59
CA LEU A 32 -1.33 -6.81 6.49
C LEU A 32 -1.24 -7.72 5.25
N PHE A 33 -0.74 -7.17 4.14
CA PHE A 33 -0.30 -7.94 2.97
C PHE A 33 0.75 -7.16 2.17
N LYS A 34 1.70 -7.88 1.56
CA LYS A 34 2.78 -7.31 0.71
C LYS A 34 2.61 -7.63 -0.79
N GLY A 35 1.38 -7.96 -1.18
CA GLY A 35 1.03 -8.29 -2.56
C GLY A 35 -0.28 -9.08 -2.62
N LEU A 36 -0.87 -9.10 -3.82
CA LEU A 36 -2.15 -9.74 -4.07
C LEU A 36 -2.04 -10.78 -5.19
N LYS A 37 -2.79 -11.88 -5.07
CA LYS A 37 -3.00 -12.80 -6.21
C LYS A 37 -4.05 -12.22 -7.16
N ALA A 38 -3.76 -11.07 -7.75
CA ALA A 38 -4.69 -10.33 -8.62
C ALA A 38 -3.99 -9.76 -9.86
N ARG A 39 -4.72 -9.65 -10.97
CA ARG A 39 -4.30 -8.95 -12.19
C ARG A 39 -5.45 -8.05 -12.63
N PRO A 40 -5.25 -6.74 -12.84
CA PRO A 40 -4.06 -5.91 -12.59
C PRO A 40 -4.07 -5.27 -11.19
N ALA A 41 -3.41 -5.86 -10.19
CA ALA A 41 -3.26 -5.26 -8.84
C ALA A 41 -2.19 -5.95 -7.97
N ARG A 42 -1.40 -6.85 -8.56
CA ARG A 42 -0.48 -7.73 -7.82
C ARG A 42 0.44 -7.01 -6.83
N PRO A 43 1.08 -5.87 -7.15
CA PRO A 43 2.06 -5.29 -6.26
C PRO A 43 1.46 -4.47 -5.10
N THR A 44 0.14 -4.26 -5.04
CA THR A 44 -0.50 -3.48 -3.96
C THR A 44 -0.13 -4.04 -2.58
N LYS A 45 0.27 -3.17 -1.66
CA LYS A 45 0.63 -3.52 -0.27
C LYS A 45 -0.24 -2.72 0.71
N LEU A 46 -0.50 -3.27 1.89
CA LEU A 46 -1.22 -2.60 2.98
C LEU A 46 -0.48 -2.80 4.30
N TYR A 47 -0.27 -1.72 5.03
CA TYR A 47 0.40 -1.68 6.32
C TYR A 47 -0.49 -1.01 7.38
N ARG A 48 -0.23 -1.32 8.65
CA ARG A 48 -0.99 -0.78 9.79
C ARG A 48 -0.08 -0.44 10.96
N LYS A 49 -0.37 0.66 11.66
CA LYS A 49 0.17 1.01 12.98
C LYS A 49 -0.95 1.56 13.84
N GLY A 50 -1.38 0.81 14.86
CA GLY A 50 -2.51 1.20 15.70
C GLY A 50 -3.81 1.36 14.89
N LYS A 51 -4.30 2.60 14.77
CA LYS A 51 -5.48 2.94 13.94
C LYS A 51 -5.13 3.44 12.54
N ASN A 52 -3.85 3.69 12.27
CA ASN A 52 -3.39 4.27 11.01
C ASN A 52 -3.11 3.17 9.98
N PHE A 53 -3.52 3.40 8.74
CA PHE A 53 -3.28 2.51 7.60
C PHE A 53 -2.43 3.18 6.52
N VAL A 54 -1.64 2.39 5.80
CA VAL A 54 -0.89 2.83 4.62
C VAL A 54 -1.17 1.87 3.47
N LEU A 55 -1.91 2.35 2.47
CA LEU A 55 -2.22 1.63 1.24
C LEU A 55 -1.25 2.07 0.13
N ILE A 56 -0.38 1.17 -0.30
CA ILE A 56 0.63 1.45 -1.32
C ILE A 56 0.13 0.92 -2.65
N LEU A 57 -0.13 1.82 -3.61
CA LEU A 57 -0.65 1.43 -4.92
C LEU A 57 0.47 1.17 -5.95
N PRO A 58 0.20 0.33 -6.97
CA PRO A 58 1.10 0.14 -8.11
C PRO A 58 1.38 1.46 -8.84
N GLY A 59 2.56 1.61 -9.44
CA GLY A 59 2.86 2.79 -10.26
C GLY A 59 2.17 2.80 -11.64
N ASN A 60 1.62 1.66 -12.08
CA ASN A 60 0.83 1.60 -13.30
C ASN A 60 -0.54 2.27 -13.05
N PRO A 61 -0.95 3.30 -13.82
CA PRO A 61 -2.16 4.08 -13.54
C PRO A 61 -3.45 3.24 -13.46
N MET A 62 -3.60 2.25 -14.35
CA MET A 62 -4.80 1.41 -14.40
C MET A 62 -4.84 0.44 -13.20
N ALA A 63 -3.71 -0.16 -12.84
CA ALA A 63 -3.61 -0.99 -11.64
C ALA A 63 -3.76 -0.17 -10.34
N ALA A 64 -3.28 1.07 -10.33
CA ALA A 64 -3.45 2.02 -9.21
C ALA A 64 -4.91 2.37 -8.99
N TYR A 65 -5.60 2.78 -10.06
CA TYR A 65 -7.04 3.09 -10.04
C TYR A 65 -7.85 1.91 -9.53
N LEU A 66 -7.64 0.72 -10.11
CA LEU A 66 -8.37 -0.49 -9.71
C LEU A 66 -8.11 -0.87 -8.25
N SER A 67 -6.84 -0.84 -7.82
CA SER A 67 -6.48 -1.16 -6.43
C SER A 67 -7.07 -0.14 -5.45
N CYS A 68 -7.01 1.15 -5.77
CA CYS A 68 -7.64 2.19 -4.95
C CYS A 68 -9.14 1.96 -4.82
N PHE A 69 -9.83 1.72 -5.94
CA PHE A 69 -11.27 1.51 -5.97
C PHE A 69 -11.72 0.29 -5.14
N ILE A 70 -10.96 -0.80 -5.19
CA ILE A 70 -11.27 -2.04 -4.45
C ILE A 70 -10.99 -1.91 -2.95
N PHE A 71 -9.86 -1.30 -2.57
CA PHE A 71 -9.36 -1.35 -1.21
C PHE A 71 -9.66 -0.08 -0.39
N ALA A 72 -9.51 1.12 -0.95
CA ALA A 72 -9.62 2.35 -0.18
C ALA A 72 -10.98 2.45 0.52
N LYS A 73 -12.08 2.22 -0.21
CA LYS A 73 -13.45 2.25 0.34
C LYS A 73 -13.74 1.17 1.41
N LYS A 74 -12.92 0.12 1.49
CA LYS A 74 -13.10 -0.94 2.50
C LYS A 74 -12.31 -0.69 3.78
N ILE A 75 -11.37 0.26 3.75
CA ILE A 75 -10.48 0.58 4.87
C ILE A 75 -11.07 1.74 5.72
N ILE A 76 -11.72 2.70 5.06
CA ILE A 76 -12.58 3.75 5.65
C ILE A 76 -14.02 3.25 5.74
#